data_AF-A0A975J4K2-F1
#
_entry.id   AF-A0A975J4K2-F1
#
_cell.length_a   1.000
_cell.length_b   1.000
_cell.length_c   1.000
_cell.angle_alpha   90.00
_cell.angle_beta   90.00
_cell.angle_gamma   90.00
#
_symmetry.space_group_name_H-M   'P 1'
#
loop_
_entity.id
_entity.type
_entity.pdbx_description
1 polymer ?
#
loop_
_entity_poly.entity_id
_entity_poly.type
_entity_poly.pdbx_seq_one_letter_code
_entity_poly.pdbx_strand_id
1 'polypeptide(L)'
;MIPKNTVIDNDIGFEVVEQPSNTYRLDLDKKKILGYTDGIEAIKQAIYKIIFTERYNYAIYSWNYGIELEDLFGKPKDFVYSDLERRITEALLQDDRINSIDNFVFSSNKGDVSVTFTVNTVFGDVQVERRMNNIV
;
A
#
# COMPACT_ATOMS: atom_id res chain seq x y z
N MET A 1 12.17 27.82 42.49
CA MET A 1 11.63 26.46 42.59
C MET A 1 11.18 26.07 41.19
N ILE A 2 11.84 25.11 40.54
CA ILE A 2 11.50 24.67 39.18
C ILE A 2 10.46 23.55 39.31
N PRO A 3 9.32 23.58 38.60
CA PRO A 3 8.36 22.49 38.63
C PRO A 3 9.02 21.21 38.09
N LYS A 4 8.92 20.12 38.85
CA LYS A 4 9.36 18.80 38.39
C LYS A 4 8.35 18.32 37.35
N ASN A 5 8.81 18.09 36.12
CA ASN A 5 8.03 17.35 35.15
C ASN A 5 7.77 15.95 35.73
N THR A 6 6.50 15.61 35.92
CA THR A 6 6.10 14.23 36.16
C THR A 6 6.50 13.45 34.92
N VAL A 7 7.43 12.52 35.07
CA VAL A 7 7.66 11.49 34.06
C VAL A 7 6.34 10.75 33.94
N ILE A 8 5.65 10.93 32.82
CA ILE A 8 4.49 10.11 32.49
C ILE A 8 5.07 8.72 32.30
N ASP A 9 4.81 7.83 33.25
CA ASP A 9 5.20 6.44 33.12
C ASP A 9 4.54 5.91 31.85
N ASN A 10 5.33 5.46 30.88
CA ASN A 10 4.84 4.88 29.63
C ASN A 10 4.19 3.49 29.84
N ASP A 11 3.83 3.16 31.08
CA ASP A 11 3.27 1.87 31.49
C ASP A 11 1.74 1.80 31.29
N ILE A 12 1.24 2.54 30.31
CA ILE A 12 -0.06 2.23 29.70
C ILE A 12 0.25 1.12 28.69
N GLY A 13 0.17 -0.14 29.13
CA GLY A 13 0.33 -1.28 28.23
C GLY A 13 -0.70 -1.20 27.11
N PHE A 14 -0.27 -0.84 25.91
CA PHE A 14 -1.11 -0.92 24.72
C PHE A 14 -1.02 -2.35 24.19
N GLU A 15 -2.15 -3.06 24.17
CA GLU A 15 -2.25 -4.30 23.40
C GLU A 15 -2.40 -3.95 21.92
N VAL A 16 -1.43 -4.36 21.12
CA VAL A 16 -1.55 -4.33 19.66
C VAL A 16 -2.46 -5.47 19.27
N VAL A 17 -3.70 -5.15 18.90
CA VAL A 17 -4.70 -6.11 18.44
C VAL A 17 -4.85 -5.97 16.93
N GLU A 18 -4.76 -7.10 16.22
CA GLU A 18 -5.01 -7.15 14.78
C GLU A 18 -6.47 -6.77 14.49
N GLN A 19 -6.67 -5.86 13.56
CA GLN A 19 -8.00 -5.41 13.18
C GLN A 19 -8.68 -6.46 12.28
N PRO A 20 -10.00 -6.67 12.41
CA PRO A 20 -10.71 -7.63 11.57
C PRO A 20 -10.63 -7.23 10.09
N SER A 21 -10.49 -8.22 9.20
CA SER A 21 -10.45 -7.98 7.76
C SER A 21 -11.80 -7.65 7.13
N ASN A 22 -12.91 -7.96 7.82
CA ASN A 22 -14.26 -7.76 7.29
C ASN A 22 -14.54 -6.28 7.01
N THR A 23 -14.89 -5.96 5.76
CA THR A 23 -15.07 -4.60 5.29
C THR A 23 -16.15 -4.51 4.22
N TYR A 24 -16.53 -3.28 3.87
CA TYR A 24 -17.44 -3.04 2.75
C TYR A 24 -16.79 -3.45 1.43
N ARG A 25 -17.54 -4.17 0.61
CA ARG A 25 -17.05 -4.65 -0.68
C ARG A 25 -17.22 -3.59 -1.78
N LEU A 26 -16.12 -3.27 -2.45
CA LEU A 26 -16.10 -2.43 -3.64
C LEU A 26 -16.40 -3.26 -4.89
N ASP A 27 -17.45 -2.88 -5.61
CA ASP A 27 -17.72 -3.30 -6.98
C ASP A 27 -17.15 -2.20 -7.90
N LEU A 28 -15.90 -2.37 -8.34
CA LEU A 28 -15.17 -1.40 -9.15
C LEU A 28 -15.79 -1.23 -10.55
N ASP A 29 -16.34 -2.31 -11.11
CA ASP A 29 -16.99 -2.30 -12.43
C ASP A 29 -18.27 -1.45 -12.41
N LYS A 30 -19.11 -1.64 -11.38
CA LYS A 30 -20.36 -0.90 -11.23
C LYS A 30 -20.20 0.42 -10.49
N LYS A 31 -18.99 0.72 -9.98
CA LYS A 31 -18.67 1.88 -9.13
C LYS A 31 -19.61 2.01 -7.93
N LYS A 32 -19.83 0.91 -7.21
CA LYS A 32 -20.73 0.84 -6.05
C LYS A 32 -20.09 0.10 -4.88
N ILE A 33 -20.57 0.41 -3.69
CA ILE A 33 -20.32 -0.40 -2.48
C ILE A 33 -21.52 -1.33 -2.29
N LEU A 34 -21.28 -2.64 -2.24
CA LEU A 34 -22.35 -3.64 -2.15
C LEU A 34 -21.99 -4.80 -1.22
N GLY A 35 -22.60 -4.80 -0.04
CA GLY A 35 -22.40 -5.83 0.98
C GLY A 35 -21.01 -5.76 1.61
N TYR A 36 -20.52 -6.92 2.02
CA TYR A 36 -19.26 -7.06 2.77
C TYR A 36 -18.33 -8.08 2.10
N THR A 37 -17.06 -7.99 2.42
CA THR A 37 -16.00 -8.90 1.99
C THR A 37 -15.00 -9.07 3.12
N ASP A 38 -14.31 -10.21 3.15
CA ASP A 38 -13.43 -10.59 4.25
C ASP A 38 -12.23 -11.40 3.72
N GLY A 39 -11.24 -11.63 4.58
CA GLY A 39 -10.05 -12.42 4.28
C GLY A 39 -9.30 -11.93 3.04
N ILE A 40 -8.97 -12.87 2.15
CA ILE A 40 -8.17 -12.59 0.94
C ILE A 40 -8.80 -11.56 0.00
N GLU A 41 -10.13 -11.52 -0.09
CA GLU A 41 -10.83 -10.55 -0.96
C GLU A 41 -10.78 -9.13 -0.39
N ALA A 42 -10.84 -9.00 0.95
CA ALA A 42 -10.61 -7.72 1.61
C ALA A 42 -9.15 -7.23 1.44
N ILE A 43 -8.17 -8.15 1.46
CA ILE A 43 -6.77 -7.78 1.21
C ILE A 43 -6.53 -7.36 -0.23
N LYS A 44 -7.09 -8.06 -1.23
CA LYS A 44 -7.03 -7.63 -2.64
C LYS A 44 -7.53 -6.19 -2.80
N GLN A 45 -8.62 -5.86 -2.13
CA GLN A 45 -9.16 -4.50 -2.10
C GLN A 45 -8.21 -3.50 -1.41
N ALA A 46 -7.60 -3.86 -0.28
CA ALA A 46 -6.64 -3.02 0.42
C ALA A 46 -5.40 -2.73 -0.44
N ILE A 47 -4.79 -3.78 -1.03
CA ILE A 47 -3.66 -3.70 -1.96
C ILE A 47 -4.00 -2.74 -3.11
N TYR A 48 -5.16 -2.92 -3.76
CA TYR A 48 -5.61 -2.05 -4.84
C TYR A 48 -5.66 -0.58 -4.38
N LYS A 49 -6.29 -0.30 -3.24
CA LYS A 49 -6.41 1.08 -2.76
C LYS A 49 -5.06 1.70 -2.43
N ILE A 50 -4.14 0.96 -1.80
CA ILE A 50 -2.80 1.46 -1.46
C ILE A 50 -2.03 1.82 -2.74
N ILE A 51 -1.97 0.92 -3.72
CA ILE A 51 -1.17 1.13 -4.95
C ILE A 51 -1.75 2.22 -5.86
N PHE A 52 -3.07 2.41 -5.84
CA PHE A 52 -3.75 3.37 -6.71
C PHE A 52 -3.99 4.73 -6.03
N THR A 53 -3.53 4.91 -4.79
CA THR A 53 -3.59 6.19 -4.09
C THR A 53 -2.23 6.87 -4.14
N GLU A 54 -2.20 8.08 -4.70
CA GLU A 54 -1.02 8.95 -4.58
C GLU A 54 -0.92 9.43 -3.13
N ARG A 55 0.25 9.21 -2.52
CA ARG A 55 0.52 9.60 -1.14
C ARG A 55 0.39 11.13 -0.99
N TYR A 56 -0.06 11.58 0.18
CA TYR A 56 -0.27 12.99 0.55
C TYR A 56 -1.41 13.74 -0.17
N ASN A 57 -2.02 13.18 -1.22
CA ASN A 57 -3.07 13.88 -1.98
C ASN A 57 -4.44 13.94 -1.27
N TYR A 58 -4.64 13.18 -0.19
CA TYR A 58 -5.94 13.09 0.49
C TYR A 58 -5.81 13.15 2.02
N ALA A 59 -6.48 14.12 2.64
CA ALA A 59 -6.47 14.32 4.10
C ALA A 59 -7.11 13.19 4.91
N ILE A 60 -7.92 12.33 4.27
CA ILE A 60 -8.54 11.17 4.93
C ILE A 60 -7.54 10.04 5.20
N TYR A 61 -6.37 10.07 4.57
CA TYR A 61 -5.35 9.04 4.68
C TYR A 61 -4.19 9.49 5.57
N SER A 62 -3.55 8.53 6.24
CA SER A 62 -2.32 8.78 6.98
C SER A 62 -1.18 9.08 6.01
N TRP A 63 -0.09 9.64 6.54
CA TRP A 63 1.09 9.99 5.76
C TRP A 63 1.83 8.76 5.21
N ASN A 64 1.56 7.58 5.78
CA ASN A 64 2.16 6.33 5.32
C ASN A 64 1.32 5.61 4.25
N TYR A 65 0.14 6.14 3.89
CA TYR A 65 -0.78 5.47 2.97
C TYR A 65 -0.59 5.93 1.53
N GLY A 66 -0.56 4.96 0.61
CA GLY A 66 -0.35 5.23 -0.81
C GLY A 66 1.11 5.11 -1.23
N ILE A 67 1.34 5.25 -2.53
CA ILE A 67 2.67 5.33 -3.14
C ILE A 67 2.88 6.71 -3.74
N GLU A 68 4.13 7.14 -3.81
CA GLU A 68 4.52 8.39 -4.47
C GLU A 68 4.89 8.02 -5.92
N LEU A 69 4.22 8.58 -6.92
CA LEU A 69 4.51 8.38 -8.34
C LEU A 69 4.86 9.67 -9.07
N GLU A 70 4.38 10.81 -8.59
CA GLU A 70 4.45 12.09 -9.30
C GLU A 70 5.89 12.53 -9.63
N ASP A 71 6.85 12.29 -8.74
CA ASP A 71 8.26 12.66 -8.92
C ASP A 71 9.06 11.65 -9.77
N LEU A 72 8.46 10.51 -10.15
CA LEU A 72 9.09 9.49 -10.98
C LEU A 72 8.95 9.78 -12.48
N PHE A 73 8.01 10.66 -12.87
CA PHE A 73 7.79 11.00 -14.27
C PHE A 73 9.03 11.62 -14.92
N GLY A 74 9.44 11.06 -16.06
CA GLY A 74 10.60 11.50 -16.84
C GLY A 74 11.95 11.14 -16.23
N LYS A 75 11.98 10.30 -15.18
CA LYS A 75 13.23 9.79 -14.60
C LYS A 75 13.77 8.61 -15.43
N PRO A 76 15.08 8.32 -15.34
CA PRO A 76 15.66 7.16 -16.00
C PRO A 76 14.98 5.86 -15.55
N LYS A 77 14.77 4.94 -16.49
CA LYS A 77 14.07 3.68 -16.28
C LYS A 77 14.58 2.87 -15.08
N ASP A 78 15.90 2.71 -14.95
CA ASP A 78 16.48 1.92 -13.85
C ASP A 78 16.21 2.56 -12.48
N PHE A 79 16.18 3.90 -12.43
CA PHE A 79 15.79 4.63 -11.24
C PHE A 79 14.31 4.41 -10.90
N VAL A 80 13.43 4.53 -11.91
CA VAL A 80 11.99 4.27 -11.74
C VAL A 80 11.73 2.86 -11.23
N TYR A 81 12.43 1.85 -11.76
CA TYR A 81 12.24 0.45 -11.36
C TYR A 81 12.62 0.22 -9.90
N SER A 82 13.82 0.64 -9.52
CA SER A 82 14.31 0.48 -8.15
C SER A 82 13.43 1.23 -7.14
N ASP A 83 12.98 2.44 -7.48
CA ASP A 83 12.22 3.25 -6.53
C ASP A 83 10.74 2.83 -6.46
N LEU A 84 10.16 2.32 -7.55
CA LEU A 84 8.83 1.69 -7.52
C LEU A 84 8.81 0.44 -6.65
N GLU A 85 9.77 -0.45 -6.80
CA GLU A 85 9.88 -1.66 -5.97
C GLU A 85 9.92 -1.28 -4.49
N ARG A 86 10.80 -0.33 -4.13
CA ARG A 86 10.92 0.20 -2.77
C ARG A 86 9.62 0.81 -2.27
N ARG A 87 9.01 1.74 -3.01
CA ARG A 87 7.78 2.47 -2.59
C ARG A 87 6.57 1.54 -2.47
N ILE A 88 6.41 0.58 -3.39
CA ILE A 88 5.35 -0.44 -3.32
C ILE A 88 5.53 -1.27 -2.05
N THR A 89 6.76 -1.75 -1.80
CA THR A 89 7.08 -2.56 -0.62
C THR A 89 6.81 -1.79 0.68
N GLU A 90 7.33 -0.57 0.81
CA GLU A 90 7.13 0.28 1.98
C GLU A 90 5.66 0.58 2.26
N ALA A 91 4.87 0.85 1.21
CA ALA A 91 3.46 1.19 1.34
C ALA A 91 2.60 -0.02 1.70
N LEU A 92 2.85 -1.18 1.09
CA LEU A 92 2.08 -2.40 1.37
C LEU A 92 2.39 -2.97 2.75
N LEU A 93 3.64 -2.89 3.23
CA LEU A 93 4.02 -3.33 4.57
C LEU A 93 3.46 -2.46 5.71
N GLN A 94 2.73 -1.39 5.40
CA GLN A 94 1.94 -0.67 6.42
C GLN A 94 0.66 -1.42 6.81
N ASP A 95 0.22 -2.39 6.00
CA ASP A 95 -0.89 -3.28 6.32
C ASP A 95 -0.33 -4.52 7.04
N ASP A 96 -0.68 -4.70 8.31
CA ASP A 96 -0.17 -5.75 9.19
C ASP A 96 -0.52 -7.18 8.73
N ARG A 97 -1.46 -7.31 7.79
CA ARG A 97 -1.84 -8.59 7.18
C ARG A 97 -0.94 -8.98 6.01
N ILE A 98 -0.03 -8.10 5.58
CA ILE A 98 0.93 -8.33 4.49
C ILE A 98 2.30 -8.66 5.11
N ASN A 99 2.84 -9.83 4.76
CA ASN A 99 4.09 -10.34 5.31
C ASN A 99 5.32 -9.94 4.48
N SER A 100 5.21 -10.04 3.15
CA SER A 100 6.29 -9.69 2.21
C SER A 100 5.77 -9.44 0.81
N ILE A 101 6.60 -8.82 -0.03
CA ILE A 101 6.34 -8.63 -1.45
C ILE A 101 7.57 -9.16 -2.20
N ASP A 102 7.32 -10.07 -3.14
CA ASP A 102 8.36 -10.82 -3.84
C ASP A 102 8.11 -10.86 -5.36
N ASN A 103 9.10 -11.34 -6.11
CA ASN A 103 8.98 -11.62 -7.55
C ASN A 103 8.62 -10.40 -8.42
N PHE A 104 9.24 -9.24 -8.14
CA PHE A 104 9.09 -8.08 -8.99
C PHE A 104 9.61 -8.35 -10.41
N VAL A 105 8.74 -8.15 -11.40
CA VAL A 105 9.09 -8.23 -12.82
C VAL A 105 8.62 -6.95 -13.49
N PHE A 106 9.58 -6.20 -14.01
CA PHE A 106 9.32 -4.94 -14.71
C PHE A 106 9.41 -5.11 -16.22
N SER A 107 8.52 -4.42 -16.92
CA SER A 107 8.57 -4.26 -18.37
C SER A 107 8.27 -2.83 -18.76
N SER A 108 8.82 -2.37 -19.88
CA SER A 108 8.61 -1.01 -20.37
C SER A 108 8.26 -1.03 -21.85
N ASN A 109 7.32 -0.20 -22.28
CA ASN A 109 6.96 -0.07 -23.69
C ASN A 109 6.55 1.38 -24.00
N LYS A 110 7.24 2.03 -24.93
CA LYS A 110 6.91 3.40 -25.41
C LYS A 110 6.67 4.43 -24.28
N GLY A 111 7.48 4.36 -23.22
CA GLY A 111 7.38 5.25 -22.06
C GLY A 111 6.45 4.76 -20.94
N ASP A 112 5.65 3.73 -21.19
CA ASP A 112 4.90 3.04 -20.15
C ASP A 112 5.81 2.08 -19.38
N VAL A 113 5.53 1.92 -18.08
CA VAL A 113 6.12 0.88 -17.24
C VAL A 113 5.00 0.01 -16.66
N SER A 114 5.17 -1.30 -16.75
CA SER A 114 4.34 -2.29 -16.06
C SER A 114 5.20 -3.06 -15.07
N VAL A 115 4.65 -3.31 -13.89
CA VAL A 115 5.26 -4.13 -12.85
C VAL A 115 4.27 -5.21 -12.40
N THR A 116 4.76 -6.43 -12.29
CA THR A 116 4.05 -7.54 -11.64
C THR A 116 4.83 -8.02 -10.43
N PHE A 117 4.13 -8.40 -9.37
CA PHE A 117 4.74 -8.91 -8.14
C PHE A 117 3.74 -9.79 -7.37
N THR A 118 4.25 -10.56 -6.41
CA THR A 118 3.47 -11.39 -5.51
C THR A 118 3.46 -10.77 -4.11
N VAL A 119 2.27 -10.56 -3.56
CA VAL A 119 2.09 -10.11 -2.17
C VAL A 119 1.75 -11.33 -1.32
N ASN A 120 2.60 -11.68 -0.37
CA ASN A 120 2.37 -12.78 0.55
C ASN A 120 1.64 -12.24 1.79
N THR A 121 0.49 -12.83 2.11
CA THR A 121 -0.41 -12.32 3.15
C THR A 121 -0.75 -13.42 4.16
N VAL A 122 -1.32 -13.06 5.30
CA VAL A 122 -1.84 -14.04 6.29
C VAL A 122 -2.96 -14.93 5.74
N PHE A 123 -3.60 -14.56 4.61
CA PHE A 123 -4.65 -15.34 3.95
C PHE A 123 -4.19 -16.03 2.65
N GLY A 124 -2.89 -15.98 2.34
CA GLY A 124 -2.30 -16.54 1.11
C GLY A 124 -1.85 -15.48 0.11
N ASP A 125 -1.36 -15.94 -1.04
CA ASP A 125 -0.64 -15.09 -2.00
C ASP A 125 -1.58 -14.39 -2.97
N VAL A 126 -1.27 -13.13 -3.28
CA VAL A 126 -1.98 -12.30 -4.26
C VAL A 126 -1.02 -11.85 -5.34
N GLN A 127 -1.30 -12.23 -6.59
CA GLN A 127 -0.57 -11.70 -7.74
C GLN A 127 -1.16 -10.34 -8.15
N VAL A 128 -0.30 -9.34 -8.29
CA VAL A 128 -0.69 -7.96 -8.59
C VAL A 128 0.02 -7.48 -9.85
N GLU A 129 -0.70 -6.75 -10.69
CA GLU A 129 -0.17 -6.03 -11.83
C GLU A 129 -0.50 -4.54 -11.71
N ARG A 130 0.49 -3.69 -11.96
CA ARG A 130 0.32 -2.24 -12.01
C ARG A 130 1.00 -1.69 -13.26
N ARG A 131 0.25 -0.93 -14.05
CA ARG A 131 0.74 -0.19 -15.22
C ARG A 131 0.68 1.32 -14.97
N MET A 132 1.78 2.00 -15.26
CA MET A 132 1.89 3.46 -15.26
C MET A 132 2.17 3.93 -16.68
N ASN A 133 1.35 4.86 -17.17
CA ASN A 133 1.45 5.32 -18.55
C ASN A 133 2.39 6.53 -18.65
N ASN A 134 3.25 6.54 -19.67
CA ASN A 134 4.21 7.62 -19.97
C ASN A 134 5.04 8.09 -18.77
N ILE A 135 5.47 7.16 -17.91
CA ILE A 135 6.24 7.48 -16.71
C ILE A 135 7.75 7.61 -17.00
N VAL A 136 8.27 6.91 -18.01
CA VAL A 136 9.68 6.96 -18.44
C VAL A 136 9.85 7.49 -19.86
#